data_AF-A0A357ZIL6-F1
#
_entry.id   AF-A0A357ZIL6-F1
#
_cell.length_a   1.000
_cell.length_b   1.000
_cell.length_c   1.000
_cell.angle_alpha   90.00
_cell.angle_beta   90.00
_cell.angle_gamma   90.00
#
_symmetry.space_group_name_H-M   'P 1'
#
loop_
_entity.id
_entity.type
_entity.pdbx_description
1 polymer ?
#
loop_
_entity_poly.entity_id
_entity_poly.type
_entity_poly.pdbx_seq_one_letter_code
_entity_poly.pdbx_strand_id
1 'polypeptide(L)'
;MNKLPGLKITKNQPVGRQTETRPEQRAERKIQVSDDLIWGTHPVMAALETSPEKIAEIILVQDRKGKKQREIIELAARHRIRLSLCAALRLTGEGAAEA
;
A
#
# COMPACT_ATOMS: atom_id res chain seq x y z
N MET A 1 34.57 52.63 -26.66
CA MET A 1 34.46 51.17 -26.90
C MET A 1 34.15 50.49 -25.57
N ASN A 2 32.87 50.38 -25.21
CA ASN A 2 32.45 49.76 -23.96
C ASN A 2 31.73 48.44 -24.26
N LYS A 3 32.33 47.34 -23.77
CA LYS A 3 31.84 45.96 -23.92
C LYS A 3 30.54 45.80 -23.12
N LEU A 4 29.49 45.34 -23.80
CA LEU A 4 28.23 44.89 -23.18
C LEU A 4 28.51 43.61 -22.36
N PRO A 5 28.07 43.51 -21.09
CA PRO A 5 28.20 42.28 -20.32
C PRO A 5 27.21 41.23 -20.83
N GLY A 6 27.74 40.05 -21.13
CA GLY A 6 26.99 38.91 -21.65
C GLY A 6 25.84 38.49 -20.73
N LEU A 7 24.62 38.62 -21.25
CA LEU A 7 23.44 37.99 -20.69
C LEU A 7 23.59 36.47 -20.87
N LYS A 8 23.95 35.79 -19.79
CA LYS A 8 23.97 34.32 -19.74
C LYS A 8 22.53 33.84 -19.81
N ILE A 9 22.17 33.23 -20.94
CA ILE A 9 20.90 32.53 -21.14
C ILE A 9 20.88 31.38 -20.12
N THR A 10 20.14 31.55 -19.03
CA THR A 10 19.94 30.51 -18.02
C THR A 10 19.17 29.39 -18.68
N LYS A 11 19.82 28.24 -18.85
CA LYS A 11 19.21 27.01 -19.35
C LYS A 11 17.95 26.71 -18.53
N ASN A 12 16.84 26.54 -19.25
CA ASN A 12 15.56 26.06 -18.77
C ASN A 12 15.69 25.12 -17.57
N GLN A 13 15.14 25.57 -16.46
CA GLN A 13 14.72 24.72 -15.35
C GLN A 13 13.71 23.70 -15.91
N PRO A 14 13.94 22.37 -15.79
CA PRO A 14 12.91 21.42 -16.18
C PRO A 14 11.75 21.59 -15.20
N VAL A 15 10.64 22.12 -15.72
CA VAL A 15 9.33 22.16 -15.08
C VAL A 15 9.06 20.80 -14.47
N GLY A 16 8.75 20.79 -13.18
CA GLY A 16 8.56 19.59 -12.38
C GLY A 16 7.71 18.56 -13.11
N ARG A 17 8.31 17.39 -13.32
CA ARG A 17 7.63 16.15 -13.70
C ARG A 17 6.65 15.80 -12.58
N GLN A 18 5.46 16.38 -12.62
CA GLN A 18 4.39 16.02 -11.70
C GLN A 18 3.83 14.67 -12.12
N THR A 19 4.20 13.68 -11.30
CA THR A 19 3.56 12.39 -11.11
C THR A 19 3.32 11.58 -12.36
N GLU A 20 4.41 11.03 -12.90
CA GLU A 20 4.35 9.66 -13.38
C GLU A 20 3.73 8.81 -12.26
N THR A 21 2.52 8.29 -12.45
CA THR A 21 2.00 7.13 -11.71
C THR A 21 2.88 5.94 -12.07
N ARG A 22 4.13 5.97 -11.58
CA ARG A 22 4.96 4.78 -11.56
C ARG A 22 4.20 3.83 -10.64
N PRO A 23 3.81 2.63 -11.10
CA PRO A 23 3.41 1.60 -10.15
C PRO A 23 4.66 1.42 -9.29
N GLU A 24 4.65 2.00 -8.08
CA GLU A 24 5.75 1.79 -7.16
C GLU A 24 5.96 0.29 -7.11
N GLN A 25 7.20 -0.13 -7.37
CA GLN A 25 7.60 -1.52 -7.28
C GLN A 25 6.98 -2.04 -5.99
N ARG A 26 6.02 -2.95 -6.14
CA ARG A 26 5.13 -3.41 -5.07
C ARG A 26 5.97 -4.14 -4.04
N ALA A 27 6.63 -3.38 -3.19
CA ALA A 27 7.69 -3.85 -2.34
C ALA A 27 7.14 -4.79 -1.26
N GLU A 28 8.06 -5.49 -0.60
CA GLU A 28 7.75 -6.14 0.67
C GLU A 28 7.21 -5.08 1.65
N ARG A 29 6.00 -5.31 2.16
CA ARG A 29 5.40 -4.45 3.17
C ARG A 29 5.77 -5.01 4.54
N LYS A 30 6.55 -4.24 5.31
CA LYS A 30 6.85 -4.53 6.71
C LYS A 30 5.73 -3.97 7.57
N ILE A 31 5.08 -4.82 8.34
CA ILE A 31 4.01 -4.45 9.26
C ILE A 31 4.50 -4.72 10.68
N GLN A 32 4.42 -3.71 11.54
CA GLN A 32 4.69 -3.89 12.95
C GLN A 32 3.49 -4.60 13.59
N VAL A 33 3.73 -5.67 14.34
CA VAL A 33 2.68 -6.35 15.09
C VAL A 33 2.16 -5.41 16.17
N SER A 34 0.84 -5.36 16.29
CA SER A 34 0.10 -4.60 17.29
C SER A 34 -1.18 -5.33 17.63
N ASP A 35 -1.80 -5.00 18.76
CA ASP A 35 -3.04 -5.65 19.21
C ASP A 35 -4.21 -5.47 18.23
N ASP A 36 -4.20 -4.40 17.45
CA ASP A 36 -5.21 -4.11 16.43
C ASP A 36 -4.98 -4.85 15.08
N LEU A 37 -3.87 -5.59 14.95
CA LEU A 37 -3.55 -6.33 13.73
C LEU A 37 -4.19 -7.71 13.77
N ILE A 38 -5.18 -7.93 12.90
CA ILE A 38 -5.67 -9.27 12.57
C ILE A 38 -5.01 -9.77 11.29
N TRP A 39 -4.69 -11.06 11.25
CA TRP A 39 -4.06 -11.68 10.09
C TRP A 39 -4.55 -13.11 9.87
N GLY A 40 -4.37 -13.61 8.64
CA GLY A 40 -4.90 -14.90 8.20
C GLY A 40 -6.28 -14.80 7.55
N THR A 41 -6.61 -15.77 6.70
CA THR A 41 -7.85 -15.74 5.91
C THR A 41 -9.11 -15.85 6.78
N HIS A 42 -9.12 -16.75 7.77
CA HIS A 42 -10.30 -16.98 8.60
C HIS A 42 -10.62 -15.78 9.52
N PRO A 43 -9.66 -15.23 10.30
CA PRO A 43 -9.93 -14.07 11.14
C PRO A 43 -10.38 -12.85 10.33
N VAL A 44 -9.74 -12.58 9.18
CA VAL A 44 -10.12 -11.46 8.31
C VAL A 44 -11.54 -11.64 7.75
N MET A 45 -11.91 -12.85 7.32
CA MET A 45 -13.28 -13.13 6.88
C MET A 45 -14.30 -12.92 8.00
N ALA A 46 -14.04 -13.45 9.19
CA ALA A 46 -14.94 -13.29 10.33
C ALA A 46 -15.12 -11.81 10.71
N ALA A 47 -14.04 -11.02 10.70
CA ALA A 47 -14.09 -9.58 10.98
C ALA A 47 -14.89 -8.82 9.90
N LEU A 48 -14.73 -9.16 8.63
CA LEU A 48 -15.50 -8.58 7.52
C LEU A 48 -16.99 -8.90 7.60
N GLU A 49 -17.35 -10.08 8.11
CA GLU A 49 -18.74 -10.51 8.25
C GLU A 49 -19.42 -9.90 9.49
N THR A 50 -18.66 -9.65 10.57
CA THR A 50 -19.23 -9.26 11.88
C THR A 50 -19.07 -7.78 12.23
N SER A 51 -17.95 -7.16 11.87
CA SER A 51 -17.66 -5.76 12.22
C SER A 51 -16.79 -5.09 11.15
N PRO A 52 -17.23 -5.03 9.88
CA PRO A 52 -16.46 -4.46 8.77
C PRO A 52 -16.11 -2.98 8.98
N GLU A 53 -16.92 -2.23 9.71
CA GLU A 53 -16.71 -0.81 10.02
C GLU A 53 -15.48 -0.54 10.90
N LYS A 54 -14.97 -1.56 11.60
CA LYS A 54 -13.76 -1.46 12.42
C LYS A 54 -12.48 -1.65 11.61
N ILE A 55 -12.59 -2.08 10.35
CA ILE A 55 -11.43 -2.39 9.51
C ILE A 55 -11.02 -1.15 8.74
N ALA A 56 -9.86 -0.58 9.08
CA ALA A 56 -9.31 0.59 8.40
C ALA A 56 -8.70 0.25 7.02
N GLU A 57 -8.00 -0.88 6.91
CA GLU A 57 -7.31 -1.30 5.69
C GLU A 57 -7.19 -2.83 5.62
N ILE A 58 -7.32 -3.38 4.41
CA ILE A 58 -7.00 -4.78 4.10
C ILE A 58 -5.79 -4.82 3.18
N ILE A 59 -4.81 -5.63 3.55
CA ILE A 59 -3.57 -5.81 2.80
C ILE A 59 -3.53 -7.23 2.26
N LEU A 60 -3.49 -7.37 0.94
CA LEU A 60 -3.43 -8.66 0.26
C LEU A 60 -2.11 -8.85 -0.48
N VAL A 61 -1.60 -10.09 -0.43
CA VAL A 61 -0.44 -10.51 -1.24
C VAL A 61 -0.95 -10.96 -2.62
N GLN A 62 -0.40 -10.36 -3.69
CA GLN A 62 -0.97 -10.48 -5.04
C GLN A 62 -0.92 -11.88 -5.66
N ASP A 63 0.11 -12.66 -5.35
CA ASP A 63 0.28 -13.99 -5.94
C ASP A 63 -0.50 -15.11 -5.25
N ARG A 64 -1.29 -14.76 -4.22
CA ARG A 64 -2.27 -15.69 -3.69
C ARG A 64 -3.46 -15.72 -4.66
N LYS A 65 -3.87 -16.92 -5.06
CA LYS A 65 -5.09 -17.16 -5.85
C LYS A 65 -5.97 -18.10 -5.07
N GLY A 66 -7.19 -17.68 -4.75
CA GLY A 66 -8.15 -18.51 -4.02
C GLY A 66 -9.53 -17.89 -3.94
N LYS A 67 -10.55 -18.75 -3.80
CA LYS A 67 -11.95 -18.34 -3.67
C LYS A 67 -12.14 -17.33 -2.53
N LYS A 68 -11.53 -17.62 -1.37
CA LYS A 68 -11.61 -16.77 -0.17
C LYS A 68 -11.00 -15.39 -0.37
N GLN A 69 -9.92 -15.28 -1.15
CA GLN A 69 -9.32 -13.98 -1.41
C GLN A 69 -10.21 -13.11 -2.31
N ARG A 70 -10.91 -13.72 -3.27
CA ARG A 70 -11.92 -13.03 -4.06
C ARG A 70 -13.09 -12.57 -3.17
N GLU A 71 -13.58 -13.45 -2.29
CA GLU A 71 -14.62 -13.10 -1.30
C GLU A 71 -14.18 -11.91 -0.41
N ILE A 72 -12.93 -11.90 0.07
CA ILE A 72 -12.37 -10.76 0.83
C ILE A 72 -12.39 -9.47 0.01
N ILE A 73 -11.99 -9.54 -1.27
CA ILE A 73 -11.98 -8.36 -2.15
C ILE A 73 -13.41 -7.83 -2.35
N GLU A 74 -14.37 -8.71 -2.58
CA GLU A 74 -15.78 -8.36 -2.76
C GLU A 74 -16.39 -7.74 -1.50
N LEU A 75 -16.12 -8.32 -0.32
CA LEU A 75 -16.58 -7.80 0.97
C LEU A 75 -15.94 -6.43 1.26
N ALA A 76 -14.63 -6.29 1.09
CA ALA A 76 -13.94 -5.04 1.28
C ALA A 76 -14.51 -3.92 0.39
N ALA A 77 -14.76 -4.23 -0.89
CA ALA A 77 -15.37 -3.28 -1.82
C ALA A 77 -16.80 -2.91 -1.40
N ARG A 78 -17.62 -3.89 -1.00
CA ARG A 78 -19.00 -3.67 -0.53
C ARG A 78 -19.05 -2.72 0.67
N HIS A 79 -18.12 -2.87 1.60
CA HIS A 79 -18.03 -2.05 2.81
C HIS A 79 -17.15 -0.80 2.63
N ARG A 80 -16.65 -0.53 1.41
CA ARG A 80 -15.76 0.61 1.07
C ARG A 80 -14.48 0.65 1.92
N ILE A 81 -13.98 -0.51 2.32
CA ILE A 81 -12.72 -0.65 3.07
C ILE A 81 -11.55 -0.47 2.10
N ARG A 82 -10.52 0.24 2.55
CA ARG A 82 -9.31 0.46 1.75
C ARG A 82 -8.60 -0.86 1.48
N LEU A 83 -8.32 -1.15 0.21
CA LEU A 83 -7.58 -2.33 -0.23
C LEU A 83 -6.20 -1.93 -0.74
N SER A 84 -5.17 -2.53 -0.15
CA SER A 84 -3.79 -2.40 -0.60
C SER A 84 -3.22 -3.75 -0.98
N LEU A 85 -2.39 -3.75 -2.01
CA LEU A 85 -1.85 -4.96 -2.61
C LEU A 85 -0.31 -4.90 -2.58
N CYS A 86 0.34 -5.97 -2.12
CA CYS A 86 1.80 -6.05 -1.99
C CYS A 86 2.36 -7.36 -2.61
N ALA A 87 3.64 -7.38 -2.96
CA ALA A 87 4.28 -8.61 -3.46
C ALA A 87 4.65 -9.57 -2.33
N ALA A 88 5.04 -9.04 -1.18
CA ALA A 88 5.36 -9.80 0.01
C ALA A 88 4.95 -9.01 1.26
N LEU A 89 4.72 -9.73 2.35
CA LEU A 89 4.36 -9.16 3.64
C LEU A 89 5.29 -9.76 4.69
N ARG A 90 5.90 -8.92 5.52
CA ARG A 90 6.74 -9.32 6.65
C ARG A 90 6.20 -8.70 7.92
N LEU A 91 5.83 -9.53 8.89
CA LEU A 91 5.50 -9.07 10.24
C LEU A 91 6.82 -8.79 11.00
N THR A 92 6.83 -7.74 11.80
CA THR A 92 8.00 -7.24 12.54
C THR A 92 7.59 -6.81 13.96
N GLY A 93 8.51 -6.86 14.92
CA GLY A 93 8.25 -6.51 16.33
C GLY A 93 8.17 -7.71 17.27
N GLU A 94 8.01 -7.45 18.57
CA GLU A 94 7.79 -8.47 19.60
C GLU A 94 6.44 -9.17 19.33
N GLY A 95 6.42 -10.51 19.33
CA GLY A 95 5.25 -11.31 18.93
C GLY A 95 5.17 -11.68 17.44
N ALA A 96 6.06 -11.18 16.58
CA ALA A 96 6.05 -11.52 15.14
C ALA A 96 6.48 -12.96 14.81
N ALA A 97 7.11 -13.67 15.76
CA ALA A 97 7.65 -15.02 15.59
C ALA A 97 6.90 -16.10 16.40
N GLU A 98 5.92 -15.72 17.22
CA GLU A 98 5.33 -16.60 18.25
C GLU A 98 3.93 -17.14 17.91
N ALA A 99 3.48 -17.01 16.66
CA ALA A 99 2.13 -17.41 16.23
C ALA A 99 2.13 -18.44 15.08
#